data_AF-K1T9A7-F1
#
_entry.id   AF-K1T9A7-F1
#
_cell.length_a   1.000
_cell.length_b   1.000
_cell.length_c   1.000
_cell.angle_alpha   90.00
_cell.angle_beta   90.00
_cell.angle_gamma   90.00
#
_symmetry.space_group_name_H-M   'P 1'
#
loop_
_entity.id
_entity.type
_entity.pdbx_description
1 polymer ?
#
loop_
_entity_poly.entity_id
_entity_poly.type
_entity_poly.pdbx_seq_one_letter_code
_entity_poly.pdbx_strand_id
1 'polypeptide(L)'
;MLQTQTAYAAENTTPAITIEKPDGWKQGETIIAVTVDASHMPEGFSIAKIEAKAGKDGSWQDVTGSGSITITGNQTVYVRVTDGEGKVYEQNRSIKCYDTEKPTLSASLTDGVLTIQGNDTVSGITAVTVNGTTYTDLKDGMLRVQLTQKDFTTKQIEITVTDGAGNTSEKYVLQNPYYEWAKKQAEKQKTSSDSNGAMATTTSADATGLRKQRLHHFRRMHKLLSQQMQKERG
;
A
#
# COMPACT_ATOMS: atom_id res chain seq x y z
N MET A 1 -35.60 -24.88 59.97
CA MET A 1 -34.18 -25.03 59.59
C MET A 1 -34.04 -24.58 58.14
N LEU A 2 -33.32 -23.49 57.87
CA LEU A 2 -32.98 -23.09 56.51
C LEU A 2 -31.69 -23.82 56.14
N GLN A 3 -31.74 -24.70 55.14
CA GLN A 3 -30.53 -25.23 54.52
C GLN A 3 -29.97 -24.16 53.57
N THR A 4 -28.84 -23.57 53.95
CA THR A 4 -28.02 -22.78 53.03
C THR A 4 -27.35 -23.74 52.05
N GLN A 5 -27.85 -23.77 50.82
CA GLN A 5 -27.21 -24.46 49.72
C GLN A 5 -26.08 -23.57 49.19
N THR A 6 -24.86 -23.87 49.62
CA THR A 6 -23.65 -23.22 49.09
C THR A 6 -23.46 -23.70 47.65
N ALA A 7 -23.69 -22.83 46.68
CA ALA A 7 -23.31 -23.10 45.30
C ALA A 7 -21.77 -23.07 45.22
N TYR A 8 -21.14 -24.24 45.10
CA TYR A 8 -19.74 -24.33 44.72
C TYR A 8 -19.60 -23.75 43.30
N ALA A 9 -18.86 -22.65 43.17
CA ALA A 9 -18.36 -22.24 41.86
C ALA A 9 -17.48 -23.38 41.34
N ALA A 10 -17.74 -23.86 40.12
CA ALA A 10 -16.89 -24.87 39.50
C ALA A 10 -15.44 -24.35 39.47
N GLU A 11 -14.50 -25.12 40.03
CA GLU A 11 -13.09 -24.76 39.99
C GLU A 11 -12.65 -24.62 38.52
N ASN A 12 -12.01 -23.50 38.18
CA ASN A 12 -11.47 -23.27 36.85
C ASN A 12 -10.25 -24.18 36.66
N THR A 13 -10.47 -25.37 36.09
CA THR A 13 -9.46 -26.42 35.90
C THR A 13 -8.81 -26.38 34.52
N THR A 14 -8.78 -25.19 33.89
CA THR A 14 -8.14 -24.97 32.60
C THR A 14 -7.11 -23.85 32.70
N PRO A 15 -5.85 -24.04 32.25
CA PRO A 15 -4.89 -22.96 32.19
C PRO A 15 -5.38 -21.88 31.22
N ALA A 16 -5.11 -20.61 31.52
CA ALA A 16 -5.50 -19.50 30.68
C ALA A 16 -4.48 -19.34 29.55
N ILE A 17 -4.88 -19.75 28.34
CA ILE A 17 -4.06 -19.64 27.13
C ILE A 17 -4.39 -18.32 26.42
N THR A 18 -3.40 -17.45 26.30
CA THR A 18 -3.51 -16.19 25.56
C THR A 18 -2.68 -16.26 24.29
N ILE A 19 -3.29 -15.84 23.18
CA ILE A 19 -2.65 -15.68 21.87
C ILE A 19 -2.70 -14.19 21.54
N GLU A 20 -1.56 -13.51 21.52
CA GLU A 20 -1.52 -12.05 21.40
C GLU A 20 -1.71 -11.59 19.96
N LYS A 21 -2.77 -10.81 19.72
CA LYS A 21 -2.93 -10.13 18.43
C LYS A 21 -1.97 -8.93 18.43
N PRO A 22 -1.11 -8.78 17.41
CA PRO A 22 -0.22 -7.64 17.34
C PRO A 22 -1.00 -6.36 17.01
N ASP A 23 -0.46 -5.23 17.45
CA ASP A 23 -1.02 -3.91 17.16
C ASP A 23 -0.77 -3.48 15.71
N GLY A 24 -1.76 -2.80 15.14
CA GLY A 24 -1.71 -2.30 13.77
C GLY A 24 -1.70 -3.39 12.71
N TRP A 25 -1.44 -2.98 11.47
CA TRP A 25 -1.17 -3.89 10.37
C TRP A 25 0.31 -4.30 10.34
N LYS A 26 0.61 -5.40 9.64
CA LYS A 26 1.92 -6.05 9.55
C LYS A 26 2.23 -6.47 8.12
N GLN A 27 3.52 -6.65 7.87
CA GLN A 27 4.11 -7.12 6.61
C GLN A 27 5.21 -8.14 6.91
N GLY A 28 5.43 -9.07 6.00
CA GLY A 28 6.45 -10.11 6.15
C GLY A 28 6.14 -11.06 7.32
N GLU A 29 7.19 -11.63 7.90
CA GLU A 29 7.08 -12.50 9.08
C GLU A 29 6.68 -11.70 10.31
N THR A 30 5.63 -12.15 11.02
CA THR A 30 5.15 -11.56 12.27
C THR A 30 5.15 -12.60 13.37
N ILE A 31 5.76 -12.26 14.50
CA ILE A 31 5.80 -13.12 15.68
C ILE A 31 4.55 -12.88 16.52
N ILE A 32 3.88 -13.97 16.90
CA ILE A 32 2.69 -14.00 17.75
C ILE A 32 3.10 -14.61 19.08
N ALA A 33 2.95 -13.85 20.17
CA ALA A 33 3.22 -14.35 21.51
C ALA A 33 2.08 -15.27 21.98
N VAL A 34 2.48 -16.32 22.68
CA VAL A 34 1.63 -17.31 23.32
C VAL A 34 2.02 -17.35 24.79
N THR A 35 1.09 -17.00 25.66
CA THR A 35 1.29 -17.08 27.10
C THR A 35 0.29 -18.05 27.72
N VAL A 36 0.75 -18.78 28.73
CA VAL A 36 -0.07 -19.74 29.46
C VAL A 36 0.04 -19.39 30.92
N ASP A 37 -1.06 -18.91 31.50
CA ASP A 37 -1.16 -18.66 32.93
C ASP A 37 -1.83 -19.88 33.60
N ALA A 38 -1.07 -20.49 34.50
CA ALA A 38 -1.50 -21.64 35.29
C ALA A 38 -1.48 -21.34 36.80
N SER A 39 -1.39 -20.07 37.19
CA SER A 39 -1.29 -19.66 38.59
C SER A 39 -2.52 -20.02 39.42
N HIS A 40 -3.69 -20.17 38.78
CA HIS A 40 -4.93 -20.60 39.42
C HIS A 40 -5.14 -22.12 39.41
N MET A 41 -4.20 -22.89 38.84
CA MET A 41 -4.35 -24.34 38.74
C MET A 41 -4.08 -25.04 40.09
N PRO A 42 -4.63 -26.25 40.30
CA PRO A 42 -4.40 -27.02 41.52
C PRO A 42 -2.92 -27.32 41.79
N GLU A 43 -2.60 -27.57 43.06
CA GLU A 43 -1.27 -28.00 43.48
C GLU A 43 -0.85 -29.27 42.72
N GLY A 44 0.41 -29.32 42.26
CA GLY A 44 0.94 -30.40 41.43
C GLY A 44 0.72 -30.23 39.93
N PHE A 45 -0.05 -29.23 39.48
CA PHE A 45 -0.15 -28.91 38.07
C PHE A 45 1.20 -28.46 37.50
N SER A 46 1.59 -29.03 36.36
CA SER A 46 2.78 -28.63 35.62
C SER A 46 2.51 -28.69 34.12
N ILE A 47 3.01 -27.71 33.38
CA ILE A 47 2.99 -27.73 31.92
C ILE A 47 4.15 -28.59 31.42
N ALA A 48 3.85 -29.62 30.64
CA ALA A 48 4.86 -30.47 30.01
C ALA A 48 5.26 -29.95 28.63
N LYS A 49 4.30 -29.46 27.85
CA LYS A 49 4.53 -29.01 26.48
C LYS A 49 3.54 -27.93 26.06
N ILE A 50 4.02 -26.96 25.28
CA ILE A 50 3.19 -25.99 24.57
C ILE A 50 3.51 -26.14 23.09
N GLU A 51 2.48 -26.33 22.26
CA GLU A 51 2.62 -26.37 20.82
C GLU A 51 1.71 -25.36 20.16
N ALA A 52 2.17 -24.75 19.09
CA ALA A 52 1.38 -23.82 18.30
C ALA A 52 1.44 -24.18 16.82
N LYS A 53 0.39 -23.83 16.07
CA LYS A 53 0.41 -23.89 14.60
C LYS A 53 -0.34 -22.72 13.99
N ALA A 54 0.13 -22.32 12.83
CA ALA A 54 -0.42 -21.28 11.99
C ALA A 54 -1.35 -21.90 10.93
N GLY A 55 -2.63 -21.55 10.94
CA GLY A 55 -3.62 -22.08 10.01
C GLY A 55 -4.16 -23.46 10.41
N LYS A 56 -5.27 -23.84 9.76
CA LYS A 56 -5.94 -25.12 10.04
C LYS A 56 -5.04 -26.31 9.67
N ASP A 57 -4.36 -26.20 8.52
CA ASP A 57 -3.52 -27.26 7.95
C ASP A 57 -2.02 -27.08 8.27
N GLY A 58 -1.68 -26.14 9.16
CA GLY A 58 -0.30 -25.93 9.61
C GLY A 58 0.24 -27.09 10.45
N SER A 59 1.56 -27.20 10.52
CA SER A 59 2.24 -28.17 11.39
C SER A 59 2.35 -27.63 12.82
N TRP A 60 2.11 -28.51 13.80
CA TRP A 60 2.40 -28.22 15.20
C TRP A 60 3.90 -28.03 15.42
N GLN A 61 4.25 -26.93 16.07
CA GLN A 61 5.62 -26.58 16.46
C GLN A 61 5.68 -26.53 17.98
N ASP A 62 6.75 -27.06 18.56
CA ASP A 62 7.01 -26.92 20.00
C ASP A 62 7.45 -25.49 20.30
N VAL A 63 6.68 -24.81 21.15
CA VAL A 63 6.91 -23.41 21.57
C VAL A 63 7.07 -23.30 23.08
N THR A 64 7.33 -24.42 23.78
CA THR A 64 7.45 -24.47 25.25
C THR A 64 8.51 -23.49 25.76
N GLY A 65 9.63 -23.35 25.04
CA GLY A 65 10.70 -22.40 25.40
C GLY A 65 10.56 -21.01 24.76
N SER A 66 10.03 -20.92 23.54
CA SER A 66 9.97 -19.65 22.80
C SER A 66 8.73 -18.81 23.11
N GLY A 67 7.65 -19.44 23.58
CA GLY A 67 6.36 -18.79 23.85
C GLY A 67 5.80 -18.05 22.63
N SER A 68 6.11 -18.49 21.40
CA SER A 68 5.74 -17.74 20.21
C SER A 68 5.72 -18.56 18.93
N ILE A 69 4.96 -18.09 17.95
CA ILE A 69 4.88 -18.65 16.59
C ILE A 69 4.90 -17.55 15.53
N THR A 70 5.50 -17.83 14.38
CA THR A 70 5.52 -16.90 13.25
C THR A 70 4.32 -17.10 12.31
N ILE A 71 3.76 -15.98 11.86
CA ILE A 71 2.75 -15.92 10.79
C ILE A 71 3.26 -15.09 9.62
N THR A 72 2.72 -15.32 8.42
CA THR A 72 3.08 -14.58 7.18
C THR A 72 1.86 -14.02 6.45
N GLY A 73 0.69 -14.11 7.07
CA GLY A 73 -0.58 -13.66 6.52
C GLY A 73 -1.71 -13.73 7.53
N ASN A 74 -2.90 -13.30 7.13
CA ASN A 74 -4.11 -13.41 7.94
C ASN A 74 -4.47 -14.87 8.16
N GLN A 75 -4.39 -15.36 9.40
CA GLN A 75 -4.68 -16.75 9.71
C GLN A 75 -5.10 -16.96 11.16
N THR A 76 -5.69 -18.11 11.43
CA THR A 76 -5.99 -18.56 12.80
C THR A 76 -4.75 -19.24 13.38
N VAL A 77 -4.31 -18.76 14.54
CA VAL A 77 -3.29 -19.43 15.34
C VAL A 77 -3.99 -20.39 16.29
N TYR A 78 -3.49 -21.62 16.36
CA TYR A 78 -3.96 -22.66 17.28
C TYR A 78 -2.84 -22.95 18.27
N VAL A 79 -3.19 -23.11 19.54
CA VAL A 79 -2.29 -23.48 20.64
C VAL A 79 -2.87 -24.69 21.33
N ARG A 80 -2.01 -25.65 21.65
CA ARG A 80 -2.33 -26.74 22.56
C ARG A 80 -1.29 -26.80 23.67
N VAL A 81 -1.76 -26.99 24.90
CA VAL A 81 -0.94 -27.15 26.09
C VAL A 81 -1.16 -28.55 26.60
N THR A 82 -0.09 -29.31 26.78
CA THR A 82 -0.11 -30.64 27.39
C THR A 82 0.44 -30.52 28.80
N ASP A 83 -0.32 -30.95 29.81
CA ASP A 83 0.16 -30.99 31.19
C ASP A 83 0.99 -32.24 31.49
N GLY A 84 1.53 -32.31 32.71
CA GLY A 84 2.36 -33.43 33.18
C GLY A 84 1.67 -34.79 33.18
N GLU A 85 0.33 -34.81 33.17
CA GLU A 85 -0.48 -36.03 33.10
C GLU A 85 -0.86 -36.42 31.66
N GLY A 86 -0.48 -35.58 30.68
CA GLY A 86 -0.76 -35.79 29.27
C GLY A 86 -2.12 -35.26 28.81
N LYS A 87 -2.86 -34.54 29.65
CA LYS A 87 -4.13 -33.90 29.26
C LYS A 87 -3.82 -32.66 28.42
N VAL A 88 -4.62 -32.49 27.36
CA VAL A 88 -4.43 -31.44 26.35
C VAL A 88 -5.52 -30.37 26.48
N TYR A 89 -5.09 -29.10 26.50
CA TYR A 89 -5.93 -27.91 26.50
C TYR A 89 -5.69 -27.15 25.21
N GLU A 90 -6.75 -26.87 24.44
CA GLU A 90 -6.62 -26.19 23.16
C GLU A 90 -7.28 -24.81 23.17
N GLN A 91 -6.65 -23.87 22.49
CA GLN A 91 -7.23 -22.56 22.19
C GLN A 91 -6.81 -22.10 20.80
N ASN A 92 -7.57 -21.22 20.19
CA ASN A 92 -7.23 -20.60 18.92
C ASN A 92 -7.69 -19.14 18.84
N ARG A 93 -7.01 -18.35 18.02
CA ARG A 93 -7.39 -16.97 17.77
C ARG A 93 -7.19 -16.62 16.31
N SER A 94 -8.19 -15.98 15.71
CA SER A 94 -8.05 -15.40 14.37
C SER A 94 -7.18 -14.14 14.46
N ILE A 95 -6.03 -14.15 13.78
CA ILE A 95 -5.11 -13.02 13.70
C ILE A 95 -5.26 -12.38 12.32
N LYS A 96 -5.99 -11.26 12.29
CA LYS A 96 -6.13 -10.42 11.10
C LYS A 96 -5.30 -9.16 11.26
N CYS A 97 -4.07 -9.16 10.76
CA CYS A 97 -3.16 -8.02 10.84
C CYS A 97 -2.45 -7.73 9.51
N TYR A 98 -2.76 -8.44 8.43
CA TYR A 98 -2.23 -8.14 7.10
C TYR A 98 -3.32 -7.46 6.29
N ASP A 99 -2.95 -6.37 5.62
CA ASP A 99 -3.83 -5.71 4.68
C ASP A 99 -3.67 -6.36 3.30
N THR A 100 -4.80 -6.85 2.76
CA THR A 100 -4.89 -7.52 1.47
C THR A 100 -5.81 -6.78 0.51
N GLU A 101 -6.34 -5.65 0.93
CA GLU A 101 -7.26 -4.86 0.12
C GLU A 101 -6.45 -4.03 -0.86
N LYS A 102 -6.90 -3.98 -2.11
CA LYS A 102 -6.21 -3.15 -3.11
C LYS A 102 -6.63 -1.70 -2.90
N PRO A 103 -5.70 -0.74 -2.98
CA PRO A 103 -6.05 0.66 -2.96
C PRO A 103 -6.87 1.04 -4.21
N THR A 104 -7.67 2.08 -4.07
CA THR A 104 -8.40 2.70 -5.20
C THR A 104 -7.74 4.00 -5.62
N LEU A 105 -8.01 4.47 -6.84
CA LEU A 105 -7.48 5.74 -7.29
C LEU A 105 -8.45 6.51 -8.17
N SER A 106 -8.27 7.83 -8.18
CA SER A 106 -8.86 8.73 -9.16
C SER A 106 -7.77 9.62 -9.74
N ALA A 107 -7.90 9.97 -11.02
CA ALA A 107 -6.94 10.83 -11.69
C ALA A 107 -7.64 11.84 -12.59
N SER A 108 -7.07 13.04 -12.68
CA SER A 108 -7.50 14.08 -13.60
C SER A 108 -6.29 14.79 -14.19
N LEU A 109 -6.45 15.26 -15.43
CA LEU A 109 -5.46 16.10 -16.09
C LEU A 109 -6.13 17.41 -16.44
N THR A 110 -5.74 18.46 -15.73
CA THR A 110 -6.26 19.80 -15.93
C THR A 110 -5.09 20.75 -16.00
N ASP A 111 -5.12 21.62 -16.99
CA ASP A 111 -4.08 22.59 -17.25
C ASP A 111 -2.63 22.03 -17.29
N GLY A 112 -2.46 20.84 -17.88
CA GLY A 112 -1.18 20.16 -17.99
C GLY A 112 -0.68 19.58 -16.66
N VAL A 113 -1.45 19.72 -15.59
CA VAL A 113 -1.17 19.17 -14.26
C VAL A 113 -1.97 17.88 -14.10
N LEU A 114 -1.25 16.77 -13.96
CA LEU A 114 -1.82 15.49 -13.60
C LEU A 114 -1.97 15.44 -12.07
N THR A 115 -3.20 15.27 -11.61
CA THR A 115 -3.55 15.13 -10.20
C THR A 115 -4.11 13.74 -9.98
N ILE A 116 -3.52 12.99 -9.05
CA ILE A 116 -3.88 11.61 -8.73
C ILE A 116 -4.14 11.52 -7.23
N GLN A 117 -5.29 10.99 -6.84
CA GLN A 117 -5.61 10.68 -5.45
C GLN A 117 -5.71 9.16 -5.32
N GLY A 118 -4.80 8.57 -4.55
CA GLY A 118 -4.96 7.20 -4.07
C GLY A 118 -5.78 7.19 -2.77
N ASN A 119 -6.55 6.13 -2.54
CA ASN A 119 -7.28 5.93 -1.30
C ASN A 119 -7.09 4.49 -0.82
N ASP A 120 -6.70 4.36 0.43
CA ASP A 120 -6.63 3.11 1.17
C ASP A 120 -7.02 3.37 2.63
N THR A 121 -7.72 2.43 3.26
CA THR A 121 -8.31 2.60 4.60
C THR A 121 -7.54 1.88 5.70
N VAL A 122 -6.55 1.03 5.37
CA VAL A 122 -5.90 0.14 6.33
C VAL A 122 -4.40 0.43 6.44
N SER A 123 -3.67 0.42 5.32
CA SER A 123 -2.22 0.63 5.27
C SER A 123 -1.78 1.97 4.68
N GLY A 124 -2.70 2.72 4.07
CA GLY A 124 -2.46 4.04 3.48
C GLY A 124 -1.66 3.97 2.17
N ILE A 125 -1.57 5.07 1.41
CA ILE A 125 -0.86 5.08 0.12
C ILE A 125 0.62 5.44 0.31
N THR A 126 1.52 4.65 -0.29
CA THR A 126 2.97 4.89 -0.22
C THR A 126 3.59 5.29 -1.55
N ALA A 127 2.99 4.89 -2.66
CA ALA A 127 3.51 5.21 -3.98
C ALA A 127 2.42 5.39 -5.04
N VAL A 128 2.73 6.23 -6.03
CA VAL A 128 1.96 6.38 -7.26
C VAL A 128 2.90 6.13 -8.43
N THR A 129 2.53 5.27 -9.37
CA THR A 129 3.30 5.01 -10.59
C THR A 129 2.57 5.59 -11.79
N VAL A 130 3.27 6.41 -12.58
CA VAL A 130 2.76 7.05 -13.80
C VAL A 130 3.67 6.69 -14.97
N ASN A 131 3.14 5.98 -15.98
CA ASN A 131 3.90 5.51 -17.14
C ASN A 131 5.23 4.81 -16.76
N GLY A 132 5.21 4.01 -15.69
CA GLY A 132 6.37 3.29 -15.17
C GLY A 132 7.33 4.13 -14.30
N THR A 133 7.08 5.42 -14.11
CA THR A 133 7.83 6.26 -13.15
C THR A 133 7.12 6.26 -11.80
N THR A 134 7.82 5.85 -10.74
CA THR A 134 7.27 5.78 -9.37
C THR A 134 7.57 7.04 -8.57
N TYR A 135 6.56 7.52 -7.85
CA TYR A 135 6.59 8.69 -6.98
C TYR A 135 6.20 8.28 -5.57
N THR A 136 7.02 8.65 -4.60
CA THR A 136 6.79 8.35 -3.17
C THR A 136 6.61 9.61 -2.31
N ASP A 137 6.96 10.78 -2.86
CA ASP A 137 6.68 12.07 -2.22
C ASP A 137 5.22 12.46 -2.48
N LEU A 138 4.35 12.00 -1.58
CA LEU A 138 2.90 12.17 -1.65
C LEU A 138 2.43 13.02 -0.49
N LYS A 139 1.42 13.85 -0.75
CA LYS A 139 0.71 14.59 0.30
C LYS A 139 -0.66 13.97 0.48
N ASP A 140 -0.91 13.35 1.64
CA ASP A 140 -2.20 12.73 1.98
C ASP A 140 -2.68 11.72 0.89
N GLY A 141 -1.76 10.91 0.37
CA GLY A 141 -2.04 9.96 -0.72
C GLY A 141 -2.25 10.60 -2.10
N MET A 142 -2.03 11.91 -2.22
CA MET A 142 -2.17 12.66 -3.47
C MET A 142 -0.81 12.92 -4.12
N LEU A 143 -0.72 12.66 -5.42
CA LEU A 143 0.36 13.10 -6.30
C LEU A 143 -0.15 14.24 -7.19
N ARG A 144 0.68 15.27 -7.35
CA ARG A 144 0.42 16.36 -8.31
C ARG A 144 1.69 16.66 -9.10
N VAL A 145 1.65 16.39 -10.41
CA VAL A 145 2.83 16.52 -11.29
C VAL A 145 2.49 17.33 -12.54
N GLN A 146 3.37 18.25 -12.90
CA GLN A 146 3.27 19.00 -14.15
C GLN A 146 3.83 18.14 -15.29
N LEU A 147 2.99 17.82 -16.28
CA LEU A 147 3.45 17.12 -17.47
C LEU A 147 4.43 17.98 -18.27
N THR A 148 5.43 17.32 -18.86
CA THR A 148 6.43 17.92 -19.74
C THR A 148 6.19 17.55 -21.20
N GLN A 149 6.93 18.16 -22.13
CA GLN A 149 6.84 17.83 -23.55
C GLN A 149 7.10 16.35 -23.85
N LYS A 150 7.97 15.68 -23.07
CA LYS A 150 8.24 14.25 -23.20
C LYS A 150 6.99 13.42 -22.93
N ASP A 151 6.17 13.85 -21.98
CA ASP A 151 4.96 13.12 -21.58
C ASP A 151 3.81 13.32 -22.57
N PHE A 152 3.88 14.33 -23.44
CA PHE A 152 2.87 14.57 -24.46
C PHE A 152 2.96 13.59 -25.64
N THR A 153 4.04 12.83 -25.79
CA THR A 153 4.16 11.85 -26.89
C THR A 153 3.50 10.51 -26.59
N THR A 154 2.98 10.29 -25.38
CA THR A 154 2.22 9.07 -25.06
C THR A 154 0.74 9.28 -25.33
N LYS A 155 0.10 8.32 -26.01
CA LYS A 155 -1.34 8.40 -26.32
C LYS A 155 -2.19 8.32 -25.04
N GLN A 156 -1.73 7.54 -24.09
CA GLN A 156 -2.41 7.28 -22.82
C GLN A 156 -1.42 7.46 -21.67
N ILE A 157 -1.96 7.75 -20.49
CA ILE A 157 -1.24 7.80 -19.23
C ILE A 157 -1.76 6.65 -18.40
N GLU A 158 -0.88 5.70 -18.11
CA GLU A 158 -1.16 4.57 -17.24
C GLU A 158 -0.77 4.91 -15.81
N ILE A 159 -1.67 4.65 -14.86
CA ILE A 159 -1.53 5.03 -13.47
C ILE A 159 -1.87 3.83 -12.59
N THR A 160 -1.03 3.56 -11.61
CA THR A 160 -1.33 2.66 -10.49
C THR A 160 -0.93 3.33 -9.18
N VAL A 161 -1.54 2.92 -8.07
CA VAL A 161 -1.11 3.30 -6.72
C VAL A 161 -0.79 2.06 -5.90
N THR A 162 0.17 2.17 -5.01
CA THR A 162 0.61 1.10 -4.09
C THR A 162 0.42 1.58 -2.67
N ASP A 163 -0.16 0.72 -1.83
CA ASP A 163 -0.42 1.00 -0.42
C ASP A 163 0.79 0.67 0.49
N GLY A 164 0.62 0.78 1.80
CA GLY A 164 1.64 0.45 2.79
C GLY A 164 1.92 -1.05 2.88
N ALA A 165 0.92 -1.88 2.60
CA ALA A 165 1.03 -3.32 2.61
C ALA A 165 1.61 -3.92 1.32
N GLY A 166 1.82 -3.10 0.29
CA GLY A 166 2.37 -3.49 -1.01
C GLY A 166 1.30 -3.93 -2.01
N ASN A 167 0.01 -3.82 -1.68
CA ASN A 167 -1.05 -4.07 -2.66
C ASN A 167 -1.06 -2.94 -3.68
N THR A 168 -1.27 -3.32 -4.95
CA THR A 168 -1.32 -2.37 -6.06
C THR A 168 -2.73 -2.32 -6.61
N SER A 169 -3.22 -1.11 -6.89
CA SER A 169 -4.52 -0.85 -7.48
C SER A 169 -4.68 -1.52 -8.84
N GLU A 170 -5.92 -1.53 -9.34
CA GLU A 170 -6.14 -1.70 -10.78
C GLU A 170 -5.47 -0.59 -11.58
N LYS A 171 -5.14 -0.87 -12.84
CA LYS A 171 -4.56 0.11 -13.76
C LYS A 171 -5.63 1.11 -14.17
N TYR A 172 -5.40 2.38 -13.89
CA TYR A 172 -6.21 3.48 -14.38
C TYR A 172 -5.59 4.06 -15.66
N VAL A 173 -6.40 4.26 -16.69
CA VAL A 173 -5.94 4.74 -17.99
C VAL A 173 -6.62 6.07 -18.30
N LEU A 174 -5.81 7.12 -18.45
CA LEU A 174 -6.28 8.44 -18.86
C LEU A 174 -5.85 8.72 -20.31
N GLN A 175 -6.76 9.17 -21.16
CA GLN A 175 -6.39 9.64 -22.50
C GLN A 175 -5.58 10.92 -22.39
N ASN A 176 -4.47 11.01 -23.11
CA ASN A 176 -3.63 12.21 -23.10
C ASN A 176 -4.15 13.24 -24.11
N PRO A 177 -4.76 14.35 -23.66
CA PRO A 177 -5.30 15.38 -24.56
C PRO A 177 -4.20 16.11 -25.35
N TYR A 178 -2.93 16.01 -24.93
CA TYR A 178 -1.80 16.68 -25.58
C TYR A 178 -1.16 15.84 -26.70
N TYR A 179 -1.56 14.58 -26.88
CA TYR A 179 -0.93 13.65 -27.81
C TYR A 179 -1.00 14.09 -29.28
N GLU A 180 -2.21 14.37 -29.78
CA GLU A 180 -2.38 14.76 -31.19
C GLU A 180 -1.70 16.09 -31.51
N TRP A 181 -1.69 17.02 -30.53
CA TRP A 181 -0.97 18.27 -30.67
C TRP A 181 0.55 18.05 -30.76
N ALA A 182 1.12 17.25 -29.86
CA ALA A 182 2.56 17.00 -29.82
C ALA A 182 3.03 16.30 -31.10
N LYS A 183 2.23 15.37 -31.61
CA LYS A 183 2.45 14.70 -32.89
C LYS A 183 2.52 15.70 -34.05
N LYS A 184 1.54 16.61 -34.17
CA LYS A 184 1.53 17.67 -35.20
C LYS A 184 2.73 18.61 -35.12
N GLN A 185 3.22 18.92 -33.91
CA GLN A 185 4.41 19.76 -33.76
C GLN A 185 5.68 19.06 -34.23
N ALA A 186 5.83 17.77 -33.91
CA ALA A 186 6.95 16.96 -34.38
C ALA A 186 6.98 16.84 -35.91
N GLU A 187 5.80 16.73 -36.54
CA GLU A 187 5.66 16.71 -38.00
C GLU A 187 6.05 18.06 -38.64
N LYS A 188 5.60 19.19 -38.08
CA LYS A 188 5.96 20.54 -38.57
C LYS A 188 7.45 20.84 -38.47
N GLN A 189 8.11 20.37 -37.41
CA GLN A 189 9.55 20.56 -37.25
C GLN A 189 10.33 19.81 -38.33
N LYS A 190 9.91 18.59 -38.69
CA LYS A 190 10.53 17.84 -39.81
C LYS A 190 10.42 18.58 -41.13
N THR A 191 9.26 19.19 -41.43
CA THR A 191 9.06 19.95 -42.67
C THR A 191 9.82 21.29 -42.71
N SER A 192 10.16 21.86 -41.55
CA SER A 192 10.94 23.12 -41.48
C SER A 192 12.46 22.93 -41.56
N SER A 193 12.96 21.73 -41.24
CA SER A 193 14.39 21.40 -41.40
C SER A 193 14.83 21.23 -42.86
N ASP A 194 13.89 21.02 -43.77
CA ASP A 194 14.17 20.92 -45.22
C ASP A 194 14.15 22.30 -45.93
N SER A 195 14.01 23.41 -45.18
CA SER A 195 13.93 24.76 -45.76
C SER A 195 14.53 25.83 -44.85
N ASN A 196 15.85 25.80 -44.65
CA ASN A 196 16.73 26.96 -44.87
C ASN A 196 18.18 26.66 -44.49
N GLY A 197 19.09 27.08 -45.38
CA GLY A 197 20.52 27.03 -45.20
C GLY A 197 21.05 27.97 -44.11
N ALA A 198 22.28 27.66 -43.70
CA ALA A 198 23.30 28.51 -43.08
C ALA A 198 22.84 29.72 -42.24
N MET A 199 23.01 29.64 -40.91
CA MET A 199 23.64 30.76 -40.19
C MET A 199 24.34 30.29 -38.91
N ALA A 200 25.54 30.81 -38.70
CA ALA A 200 26.51 30.40 -37.69
C ALA A 200 26.23 30.94 -36.27
N THR A 201 26.76 30.18 -35.30
CA THR A 201 27.16 30.47 -33.90
C THR A 201 26.88 31.85 -33.28
N THR A 202 26.38 31.83 -32.04
CA THR A 202 27.14 32.31 -30.86
C THR A 202 26.54 31.77 -29.55
N THR A 203 27.43 31.35 -28.66
CA THR A 203 27.15 30.79 -27.32
C THR A 203 27.32 31.89 -26.27
N SER A 204 26.40 32.01 -25.30
CA SER A 204 26.70 32.08 -23.85
C SER A 204 25.55 32.64 -22.98
N ALA A 205 25.36 31.97 -21.84
CA ALA A 205 24.81 32.42 -20.55
C ALA A 205 23.37 32.99 -20.46
N ASP A 206 22.45 32.20 -19.88
CA ASP A 206 21.85 32.45 -18.54
C ASP A 206 20.78 31.36 -18.23
N ALA A 207 21.14 30.36 -17.41
CA ALA A 207 20.29 29.20 -17.13
C ALA A 207 19.00 29.54 -16.36
N THR A 208 18.99 30.69 -15.68
CA THR A 208 17.86 31.19 -14.87
C THR A 208 16.83 31.94 -15.72
N GLY A 209 17.31 32.71 -16.71
CA GLY A 209 16.47 33.38 -17.70
C GLY A 209 15.78 32.39 -18.64
N LEU A 210 16.50 31.36 -19.07
CA LEU A 210 15.97 30.31 -19.94
C LEU A 210 14.86 29.50 -19.26
N ARG A 211 14.96 29.26 -17.95
CA ARG A 211 13.94 28.53 -17.17
C ARG A 211 12.67 29.34 -16.98
N LYS A 212 12.78 30.65 -16.71
CA LYS A 212 11.64 31.57 -16.67
C LYS A 212 11.01 31.76 -18.05
N GLN A 213 11.79 31.94 -19.11
CA GLN A 213 11.27 32.05 -20.48
C GLN A 213 10.60 30.76 -20.94
N ARG A 214 11.18 29.59 -20.65
CA ARG A 214 10.53 28.29 -20.95
C ARG A 214 9.24 28.11 -20.16
N LEU A 215 9.19 28.49 -18.88
CA LEU A 215 7.97 28.43 -18.08
C LEU A 215 6.91 29.44 -18.55
N HIS A 216 7.32 30.64 -18.95
CA HIS A 216 6.42 31.68 -19.46
C HIS A 216 5.88 31.32 -20.83
N HIS A 217 6.72 30.74 -21.70
CA HIS A 217 6.34 30.20 -22.99
C HIS A 217 5.41 28.99 -22.80
N PHE A 218 5.71 28.10 -21.85
CA PHE A 218 4.85 26.96 -21.51
C PHE A 218 3.48 27.41 -21.00
N ARG A 219 3.42 28.39 -20.08
CA ARG A 219 2.15 28.99 -19.61
C ARG A 219 1.37 29.67 -20.74
N ARG A 220 2.06 30.33 -21.67
CA ARG A 220 1.45 30.99 -22.84
C ARG A 220 0.91 29.96 -23.84
N MET A 221 1.68 28.90 -24.10
CA MET A 221 1.29 27.75 -24.93
C MET A 221 0.10 27.03 -24.32
N HIS A 222 0.12 26.84 -23.00
CA HIS A 222 -0.95 26.21 -22.24
C HIS A 222 -2.26 27.01 -22.32
N LYS A 223 -2.18 28.34 -22.14
CA LYS A 223 -3.33 29.24 -22.32
C LYS A 223 -3.89 29.21 -23.74
N LEU A 224 -3.02 29.16 -24.75
CA LEU A 224 -3.42 29.04 -26.16
C LEU A 224 -4.06 27.68 -26.46
N LEU A 225 -3.53 26.59 -25.89
CA LEU A 225 -4.09 25.24 -25.97
C LEU A 225 -5.48 25.16 -25.36
N SER A 226 -5.68 25.75 -24.17
CA SER A 226 -7.00 25.82 -23.52
C SER A 226 -8.01 26.61 -24.36
N GLN A 227 -7.59 27.74 -24.94
CA GLN A 227 -8.44 28.54 -25.83
C GLN A 227 -8.77 27.85 -27.16
N GLN A 228 -7.83 27.07 -27.71
CA GLN A 228 -8.00 26.39 -28.98
C GLN A 228 -8.90 25.14 -28.83
N MET A 229 -8.75 24.39 -27.73
CA MET A 229 -9.65 23.28 -27.42
C MET A 229 -11.08 23.73 -27.07
N GLN A 230 -11.26 24.94 -26.55
CA GLN A 230 -12.59 25.54 -26.36
C GLN A 230 -13.24 25.94 -27.69
N LYS A 231 -12.46 26.40 -28.68
CA LYS A 231 -12.97 26.72 -30.02
C LYS A 231 -13.36 25.50 -30.85
N GLU A 232 -12.71 24.35 -30.64
CA GLU A 232 -13.01 23.11 -31.37
C GLU A 232 -14.19 22.31 -30.78
N ARG A 233 -14.76 22.76 -29.65
CA ARG A 233 -15.95 22.16 -28.99
C ARG A 233 -17.26 22.94 -29.22
N GLY A 234 -17.20 24.05 -29.96
CA GLY A 234 -18.36 24.88 -30.31
C GLY A 234 -18.80 24.66 -31.75
#